data_AF-A0A837I356-F1
#
_entry.id   AF-A0A837I356-F1
#
_cell.length_a   1.000
_cell.length_b   1.000
_cell.length_c   1.000
_cell.angle_alpha   90.00
_cell.angle_beta   90.00
_cell.angle_gamma   90.00
#
_symmetry.space_group_name_H-M   'P 1'
#
loop_
_entity.id
_entity.type
_entity.pdbx_description
1 polymer ?
#
loop_
_entity_poly.entity_id
_entity_poly.type
_entity_poly.pdbx_seq_one_letter_code
_entity_poly.pdbx_strand_id
1 'polypeptide(L)' 'MDRTYNTLFLIQSLDGKISTGDTNFLDVDLDFKRIHGVKEGLSQYYDIEKTTDPFSLNSGKVMAKIGVNLRTAKP' A
#
# COMPACT_ATOMS: atom_id res chain seq x y z
N MET A 1 26.07 -21.24 6.89
CA MET A 1 24.95 -20.55 6.23
C MET A 1 24.85 -19.19 6.89
N ASP A 2 25.15 -18.12 6.14
CA ASP A 2 24.93 -16.76 6.62
C ASP A 2 23.44 -16.52 6.83
N ARG A 3 23.09 -16.04 8.03
CA ARG A 3 21.71 -15.76 8.40
C ARG A 3 21.27 -14.48 7.71
N THR A 4 20.28 -14.56 6.83
CA THR A 4 19.68 -13.37 6.21
C THR A 4 18.87 -12.60 7.25
N TYR A 5 19.10 -11.28 7.34
CA TYR A 5 18.29 -10.37 8.14
C TYR A 5 17.31 -9.63 7.22
N ASN A 6 16.05 -9.55 7.62
CA ASN A 6 15.00 -8.84 6.88
C ASN A 6 14.47 -7.70 7.76
N THR A 7 14.33 -6.50 7.18
CA THR A 7 13.82 -5.31 7.88
C THR A 7 12.47 -4.95 7.28
N LEU A 8 11.42 -5.02 8.10
CA LEU A 8 10.09 -4.56 7.72
C LEU A 8 9.96 -3.06 8.00
N PHE A 9 9.66 -2.29 6.96
CA PHE A 9 9.17 -0.91 7.07
C PHE A 9 7.65 -0.94 6.89
N LEU A 10 6.91 -0.53 7.92
CA LEU A 10 5.45 -0.61 7.94
C LEU A 10 4.85 0.73 8.38
N ILE A 11 3.91 1.23 7.58
CA ILE A 11 3.04 2.33 7.99
C ILE A 11 1.75 1.73 8.55
N GLN A 12 1.36 2.18 9.73
CA GLN A 12 0.11 1.80 10.39
C GLN A 12 -0.57 3.02 10.98
N SER A 13 -1.88 2.94 11.16
CA SER A 13 -2.64 3.92 11.92
C SER A 13 -2.31 3.84 13.42
N LEU A 14 -2.73 4.86 14.17
CA LEU A 14 -2.55 4.92 15.62
C LEU A 14 -3.19 3.72 16.36
N ASP A 15 -4.31 3.21 15.83
CA ASP A 15 -5.01 2.03 16.35
C ASP A 15 -4.49 0.70 15.77
N GLY A 16 -3.33 0.70 15.11
CA GLY A 16 -2.64 -0.51 14.65
C GLY A 16 -3.18 -1.12 13.36
N LYS A 17 -4.03 -0.39 12.61
CA LYS A 17 -4.50 -0.85 11.29
C LYS A 17 -3.46 -0.52 10.23
N ILE A 18 -3.05 -1.54 9.50
CA ILE A 18 -2.14 -1.43 8.36
C ILE A 18 -2.87 -1.15 7.04
N SER A 19 -4.21 -1.21 7.07
CA SER A 19 -5.05 -0.95 5.90
C SER A 19 -6.36 -0.31 6.33
N THR A 20 -6.82 0.66 5.53
CA THR A 20 -8.18 1.18 5.60
C THR A 20 -9.18 0.27 4.87
N GLY A 21 -8.69 -0.77 4.20
CA GLY A 21 -9.44 -1.61 3.28
C GLY A 21 -10.35 -2.67 3.92
N ASP A 22 -10.43 -2.73 5.25
CA ASP A 22 -11.41 -3.58 5.97
C ASP A 22 -12.86 -3.19 5.62
N THR A 23 -13.07 -1.92 5.24
CA THR A 23 -14.34 -1.45 4.70
C THR A 23 -14.19 -0.87 3.30
N ASN A 24 -15.26 -0.82 2.51
CA ASN A 24 -15.26 -0.24 1.15
C ASN A 24 -15.47 1.29 1.14
N PHE A 25 -15.48 1.93 2.31
CA PHE A 25 -15.84 3.33 2.45
C PHE A 25 -14.67 4.30 2.23
N LEU A 26 -13.44 3.79 2.19
CA LEU A 26 -12.25 4.63 2.08
C LEU A 26 -11.25 4.06 1.06
N ASP A 27 -10.92 4.86 0.06
CA ASP A 27 -9.91 4.59 -0.96
C ASP A 27 -8.65 5.42 -0.67
N VAL A 28 -7.54 4.74 -0.39
CA VAL A 28 -6.24 5.36 -0.09
C VAL A 28 -5.82 6.39 -1.15
N ASP A 29 -5.97 6.07 -2.43
CA ASP A 29 -5.48 6.92 -3.53
C ASP A 29 -6.35 8.17 -3.75
N LEU A 30 -7.62 8.11 -3.35
CA LEU A 30 -8.60 9.18 -3.56
C LEU A 30 -8.80 10.03 -2.31
N ASP A 31 -8.87 9.40 -1.14
CA ASP A 31 -9.29 10.04 0.11
C ASP A 31 -8.11 10.59 0.90
N PHE A 32 -6.94 9.93 0.91
CA PHE A 32 -5.80 10.41 1.69
C PHE A 32 -5.33 11.80 1.25
N LYS A 33 -5.50 12.11 -0.04
CA LYS A 33 -5.20 13.44 -0.61
C LYS A 33 -6.10 14.55 -0.06
N ARG A 34 -7.22 14.20 0.58
CA ARG A 34 -8.24 15.12 1.10
C ARG A 34 -8.24 15.21 2.62
N ILE A 35 -7.62 14.26 3.32
CA ILE A 35 -7.59 14.21 4.79
C ILE A 35 -6.47 15.13 5.31
N HIS A 36 -6.84 16.13 6.10
CA HIS A 36 -5.90 17.01 6.79
C HIS A 36 -5.03 16.21 7.79
N GLY A 37 -3.73 16.42 7.75
CA GLY A 37 -2.74 15.69 8.54
C GLY A 37 -2.17 14.45 7.83
N VAL A 38 -2.90 13.87 6.86
CA VAL A 38 -2.41 12.74 6.06
C VAL A 38 -1.80 13.22 4.75
N LYS A 39 -2.47 14.13 4.03
CA LYS A 39 -2.02 14.60 2.71
C LYS A 39 -0.63 15.25 2.75
N GLU A 40 -0.24 15.86 3.86
CA GLU A 40 1.04 16.53 4.06
C GLU A 40 2.22 15.55 4.17
N GLY A 41 1.97 14.34 4.69
CA GLY A 41 2.98 13.27 4.80
C GLY A 41 3.01 12.31 3.61
N LEU A 42 2.01 12.39 2.73
CA LEU A 42 1.80 11.39 1.68
C LEU A 42 2.96 11.32 0.67
N SER A 43 3.62 12.45 0.36
CA SER A 43 4.79 12.45 -0.53
C SER A 43 5.95 11.64 0.03
N GLN A 44 6.18 11.72 1.34
CA GLN A 44 7.28 11.02 2.01
C GLN A 44 7.12 9.50 1.89
N TYR A 45 5.88 9.00 1.99
CA TYR A 45 5.58 7.58 1.74
C TYR A 45 6.02 7.17 0.34
N TYR A 46 5.58 7.90 -0.70
CA TYR A 46 5.89 7.56 -2.08
C TYR A 46 7.38 7.69 -2.40
N ASP A 47 8.09 8.62 -1.77
CA ASP A 47 9.53 8.78 -1.98
C ASP A 47 10.32 7.61 -1.35
N ILE A 48 9.88 7.09 -0.21
CA ILE A 48 10.44 5.87 0.38
C ILE A 48 10.11 4.66 -0.51
N GLU A 49 8.84 4.47 -0.87
CA GLU A 49 8.35 3.36 -1.70
C GLU A 49 9.18 3.20 -2.99
N LYS A 50 9.46 4.30 -3.70
CA LYS A 50 10.31 4.31 -4.91
C LYS A 50 11.72 3.75 -4.69
N THR A 51 12.27 3.85 -3.49
CA THR A 51 13.64 3.42 -3.17
C THR A 51 13.70 2.08 -2.46
N THR A 52 12.61 1.67 -1.79
CA THR A 52 12.59 0.50 -0.90
C THR A 52 11.61 -0.58 -1.28
N ASP A 53 10.77 -0.41 -2.32
CA ASP A 53 9.78 -1.40 -2.75
C ASP A 53 10.19 -2.13 -4.05
N PRO A 54 11.25 -2.97 -4.04
CA PRO A 54 11.55 -3.82 -5.19
C PRO A 54 10.47 -4.91 -5.36
N PHE A 55 9.73 -5.23 -4.30
CA PHE A 55 8.68 -6.26 -4.28
C PHE A 55 7.60 -5.90 -3.25
N SER A 56 6.36 -5.77 -3.72
CA SER A 56 5.20 -5.54 -2.85
C SER A 56 4.30 -6.78 -2.74
N LEU A 57 3.85 -7.05 -1.51
CA LEU A 57 2.79 -8.03 -1.27
C LEU A 57 1.44 -7.34 -1.45
N ASN A 58 0.73 -7.72 -2.50
CA ASN A 58 -0.55 -7.11 -2.87
C ASN A 58 -1.71 -8.09 -2.60
N SER A 59 -2.78 -7.57 -2.01
CA SER A 59 -4.00 -8.35 -1.82
C SER A 59 -4.78 -8.51 -3.12
N GLY A 60 -5.68 -9.50 -3.19
CA GLY A 60 -6.59 -9.67 -4.32
C GLY A 60 -7.49 -8.45 -4.58
N LYS A 61 -7.76 -7.62 -3.56
CA LYS A 61 -8.53 -6.38 -3.70
C LYS A 61 -7.73 -5.30 -4.43
N VAL A 62 -6.43 -5.19 -4.15
CA VAL A 62 -5.53 -4.31 -4.91
C VAL A 62 -5.46 -4.76 -6.36
N MET A 63 -5.26 -6.07 -6.59
CA MET A 63 -5.23 -6.65 -7.93
C MET A 63 -6.54 -6.40 -8.71
N ALA A 64 -7.69 -6.53 -8.06
CA ALA A 64 -8.98 -6.18 -8.65
C ALA A 64 -9.07 -4.70 -9.04
N LYS A 65 -8.62 -3.79 -8.15
CA LYS A 65 -8.65 -2.34 -8.37
C LYS A 65 -7.84 -1.93 -9.61
N ILE A 66 -6.67 -2.53 -9.82
CA ILE A 66 -5.83 -2.26 -10.99
C ILE A 66 -6.24 -3.08 -12.24
N GLY A 67 -7.38 -3.77 -12.20
CA GLY A 67 -7.95 -4.47 -13.34
C GLY A 67 -7.30 -5.83 -13.66
N VAL A 68 -6.42 -6.35 -12.80
CA VAL A 68 -5.76 -7.66 -13.03
C VAL A 68 -6.80 -8.79 -13.16
N ASN A 69 -7.87 -8.73 -12.39
CA ASN A 69 -8.92 -9.75 -12.42
C ASN A 69 -9.74 -9.76 -13.73
N LEU A 70 -9.62 -8.72 -14.55
CA LEU A 70 -10.29 -8.62 -15.85
C LEU A 70 -9.39 -9.08 -17.01
N ARG A 71 -8.12 -9.41 -16.73
CA ARG A 71 -7.16 -9.84 -17.75
C ARG A 71 -7.54 -11.24 -18.23
N THR A 72 -7.81 -11.36 -19.52
CA THR A 72 -8.11 -12.64 -20.19
C THR A 72 -6.91 -13.21 -20.95
N ALA A 73 -5.92 -12.37 -21.25
CA ALA A 73 -4.66 -12.78 -21.84
C ALA A 73 -3.72 -13.37 -20.78
N LYS A 74 -2.98 -14.42 -21.15
CA LYS A 74 -1.91 -14.95 -20.29
C LYS A 74 -0.81 -13.88 -20.12
N PRO A 75 -0.21 -13.78 -18.92
CA PRO A 75 0.85 -12.81 -18.62
C PRO A 75 2.11 -13.04 -19.46
#